data_AF-A0A354MSM2-F1
#
_entry.id   AF-A0A354MSM2-F1
#
_cell.length_a   1.000
_cell.length_b   1.000
_cell.length_c   1.000
_cell.angle_alpha   90.00
_cell.angle_beta   90.00
_cell.angle_gamma   90.00
#
_symmetry.space_group_name_H-M   'P 1'
#
loop_
_entity.id
_entity.type
_entity.pdbx_description
1 polymer ?
#
loop_
_entity_poly.entity_id
_entity_poly.type
_entity_poly.pdbx_seq_one_letter_code
_entity_poly.pdbx_strand_id
1 'polypeptide(L)' 'MTLEEISASYLTAAEPLRVRLRQLRQAEALETDPERLWQLRRRMAVLTPILTQLNELAELTAHYYERGYWRSEKYTL' A
#
# COMPACT_ATOMS: atom_id res chain seq x y z
N MET A 1 -3.87 -18.64 -12.67
CA MET A 1 -3.85 -17.27 -12.12
C MET A 1 -5.24 -16.67 -12.25
N THR A 2 -6.05 -16.84 -11.21
CA THR A 2 -7.39 -16.25 -11.05
C THR A 2 -7.29 -14.84 -10.47
N LEU A 3 -8.38 -14.05 -10.52
CA LEU A 3 -8.41 -12.73 -9.88
C LEU A 3 -8.24 -12.81 -8.35
N GLU A 4 -8.74 -13.88 -7.74
CA GLU A 4 -8.54 -14.15 -6.32
C GLU A 4 -7.07 -14.46 -5.99
N GLU A 5 -6.39 -15.25 -6.83
CA GLU A 5 -4.94 -15.50 -6.72
C GLU A 5 -4.11 -14.20 -6.93
N ILE A 6 -4.56 -13.31 -7.81
CA ILE A 6 -3.95 -11.99 -8.02
C ILE A 6 -4.16 -11.09 -6.79
N SER A 7 -5.35 -11.10 -6.20
CA SER A 7 -5.64 -10.37 -4.96
C SER A 7 -4.70 -10.79 -3.84
N ALA A 8 -4.56 -12.11 -3.62
CA ALA A 8 -3.64 -12.66 -2.64
C ALA A 8 -2.17 -12.27 -2.92
N SER A 9 -1.78 -12.19 -4.19
CA SER A 9 -0.45 -11.74 -4.60
C SER A 9 -0.20 -10.27 -4.25
N TYR A 10 -1.17 -9.38 -4.46
CA TYR A 10 -1.06 -7.97 -4.07
C TYR A 10 -1.00 -7.79 -2.55
N LEU A 11 -1.79 -8.56 -1.78
CA LEU A 11 -1.71 -8.56 -0.32
C LEU A 11 -0.34 -9.03 0.18
N THR A 12 0.21 -10.08 -0.44
CA THR A 12 1.56 -10.58 -0.13
C THR A 12 2.63 -9.53 -0.42
N ALA A 13 2.52 -8.82 -1.55
CA ALA A 13 3.43 -7.73 -1.90
C ALA A 13 3.29 -6.50 -0.98
N ALA A 14 2.11 -6.27 -0.41
CA ALA A 14 1.85 -5.16 0.52
C ALA A 14 2.52 -5.37 1.89
N GLU A 15 2.68 -6.61 2.34
CA GLU A 15 3.20 -6.93 3.67
C GLU A 15 4.60 -6.35 3.98
N PRO A 16 5.63 -6.52 3.12
CA PRO A 16 6.94 -5.91 3.36
C PRO A 16 6.87 -4.37 3.41
N LEU A 17 5.96 -3.74 2.66
CA LEU A 17 5.75 -2.29 2.71
C LEU A 17 5.10 -1.84 4.02
N ARG A 18 4.13 -2.61 4.56
CA ARG A 18 3.52 -2.34 5.87
C ARG A 18 4.56 -2.41 6.98
N VAL A 19 5.38 -3.46 6.97
CA VAL A 19 6.49 -3.62 7.92
C VAL A 19 7.47 -2.46 7.79
N ARG A 20 7.87 -2.10 6.57
CA ARG A 20 8.84 -1.02 6.34
C ARG A 20 8.30 0.34 6.77
N LEU A 21 7.05 0.66 6.47
CA LEU A 21 6.42 1.91 6.90
C LEU A 21 6.31 1.98 8.42
N ARG A 22 6.01 0.86 9.10
CA ARG A 22 6.02 0.80 10.58
C ARG A 22 7.40 1.10 11.15
N GLN A 23 8.45 0.50 10.59
CA GLN A 23 9.83 0.77 11.00
C GLN A 23 10.22 2.25 10.79
N LEU A 24 9.82 2.85 9.66
CA LEU A 24 10.10 4.26 9.39
C LEU A 24 9.40 5.21 10.37
N ARG A 25 8.15 4.91 10.75
CA ARG A 25 7.42 5.69 11.77
C ARG A 25 8.07 5.56 13.16
N GLN A 26 8.55 4.36 13.51
CA GLN A 26 9.30 4.16 14.76
C GLN A 26 10.62 4.93 14.74
N ALA A 27 11.35 4.91 13.63
CA ALA A 27 12.58 5.69 13.48
C ALA A 27 12.31 7.20 13.55
N GLU A 28 11.24 7.69 12.91
CA GLU A 28 10.84 9.10 12.97
C GLU A 28 10.52 9.53 14.42
N ALA A 29 9.86 8.68 15.21
CA ALA A 29 9.52 8.99 16.59
C ALA A 29 10.73 9.11 17.53
N LEU A 30 11.87 8.50 17.18
CA LEU A 30 13.10 8.52 17.97
C LEU A 30 14.14 9.52 17.45
N GLU A 31 13.96 10.03 16.23
CA GLU A 31 14.91 10.91 15.58
C GLU A 31 14.70 12.37 16.01
N THR A 32 15.81 13.06 16.28
CA THR A 32 15.81 14.47 16.71
C THR A 32 16.44 15.38 15.65
N ASP A 33 17.27 14.82 14.77
CA ASP A 33 17.90 15.57 13.69
C ASP A 33 16.86 15.95 12.61
N PRO A 34 16.65 17.26 12.33
CA PRO A 34 15.69 17.71 11.33
C PRO A 34 15.99 17.20 9.91
N GLU A 35 17.25 17.01 9.53
CA GLU A 35 17.59 16.53 8.18
C GLU A 35 17.23 15.05 8.03
N ARG A 36 17.55 14.24 9.05
CA ARG A 36 17.15 12.82 9.12
C ARG A 36 15.63 12.66 9.12
N LEU A 37 14.91 13.48 9.89
CA LEU A 37 13.44 13.49 9.90
C LEU A 37 12.87 13.79 8.50
N TRP A 38 13.43 14.78 7.79
CA TRP A 38 13.01 15.10 6.43
C TRP A 38 13.22 13.91 5.47
N GLN A 39 14.36 13.23 5.57
CA GLN A 39 14.64 12.04 4.74
C GLN A 39 13.68 10.89 5.05
N LEU A 40 13.38 10.63 6.33
CA LEU A 40 12.41 9.63 6.76
C LEU A 40 11.01 9.92 6.20
N ARG A 41 10.53 11.16 6.36
CA ARG A 41 9.23 11.62 5.83
C ARG A 41 9.16 11.49 4.32
N ARG A 42 10.20 11.91 3.60
CA ARG A 42 10.26 11.77 2.14
C ARG A 42 10.17 10.31 1.72
N ARG A 43 10.85 9.40 2.42
CA ARG A 43 10.78 7.97 2.12
C ARG A 43 9.39 7.40 2.38
N MET A 44 8.74 7.77 3.48
CA MET A 44 7.35 7.37 3.76
C MET A 44 6.38 7.92 2.71
N ALA A 45 6.55 9.16 2.26
CA ALA A 45 5.72 9.78 1.24
C ALA A 45 5.77 9.04 -0.10
N VAL A 46 6.91 8.43 -0.44
CA VAL A 46 7.05 7.59 -1.65
C VAL A 46 6.39 6.21 -1.46
N LEU A 47 6.59 5.57 -0.31
CA LEU A 47 6.11 4.20 -0.08
C LEU A 47 4.60 4.11 0.20
N THR A 48 4.03 5.15 0.81
CA THR A 48 2.61 5.19 1.17
C THR A 48 1.67 5.01 -0.03
N PRO A 49 1.79 5.78 -1.14
CA PRO A 49 0.91 5.59 -2.29
C PRO A 49 1.06 4.22 -2.94
N ILE A 50 2.26 3.61 -2.90
CA ILE A 50 2.48 2.26 -3.43
C ILE A 50 1.68 1.24 -2.60
N LEU A 51 1.76 1.33 -1.26
CA LEU A 51 0.97 0.48 -0.39
C LEU A 51 -0.53 0.69 -0.62
N THR A 52 -0.99 1.94 -0.76
CA THR A 52 -2.39 2.24 -1.06
C THR A 52 -2.83 1.55 -2.36
N GLN A 53 -2.08 1.68 -3.45
CA GLN A 53 -2.40 1.06 -4.74
C GLN A 53 -2.44 -0.46 -4.65
N LEU A 54 -1.54 -1.09 -3.90
CA LEU A 54 -1.57 -2.55 -3.72
C LEU A 54 -2.84 -3.01 -3.00
N ASN A 55 -3.27 -2.30 -1.95
CA ASN A 55 -4.52 -2.65 -1.26
C ASN A 55 -5.74 -2.40 -2.16
N GLU A 56 -5.78 -1.28 -2.90
CA GLU A 56 -6.86 -0.97 -3.84
C GLU A 56 -6.99 -2.05 -4.94
N LEU A 57 -5.85 -2.50 -5.50
CA LEU A 57 -5.84 -3.55 -6.51
C LEU A 57 -6.21 -4.92 -5.92
N ALA A 58 -5.78 -5.23 -4.70
CA ALA A 58 -6.19 -6.45 -4.00
C ALA A 58 -7.72 -6.49 -3.81
N GLU A 59 -8.31 -5.39 -3.37
CA GLU A 59 -9.75 -5.27 -3.15
C GLU A 59 -10.52 -5.36 -4.48
N LEU A 60 -10.10 -4.62 -5.50
CA LEU A 60 -10.73 -4.65 -6.82
C LEU A 60 -10.71 -6.05 -7.44
N THR A 61 -9.59 -6.78 -7.32
CA THR A 61 -9.46 -8.12 -7.91
C THR A 61 -10.21 -9.18 -7.11
N ALA A 62 -10.30 -9.05 -5.78
CA ALA A 62 -11.13 -9.93 -4.96
C ALA A 62 -12.62 -9.82 -5.31
N HIS A 63 -13.12 -8.59 -5.48
CA HIS A 63 -14.55 -8.32 -5.64
C HIS A 63 -14.96 -8.09 -7.10
N TYR A 64 -14.08 -8.35 -8.07
CA TYR A 64 -14.29 -7.95 -9.46
C TYR A 64 -15.61 -8.46 -10.06
N TYR A 65 -16.00 -9.70 -9.73
CA TYR A 65 -17.22 -10.33 -10.22
C TYR A 65 -18.43 -10.19 -9.27
N GLU A 66 -18.25 -9.57 -8.11
CA GLU A 66 -19.35 -9.37 -7.18
C GLU A 66 -20.35 -8.36 -7.75
N ARG A 67 -21.62 -8.78 -7.79
CA ARG A 67 -22.68 -7.97 -8.37
C ARG A 67 -23.03 -6.83 -7.41
N GLY A 68 -22.84 -5.59 -7.86
CA GLY A 68 -23.11 -4.39 -7.05
C GLY A 68 -21.89 -3.83 -6.32
N TYR A 69 -20.71 -4.45 -6.45
CA TYR A 69 -19.47 -3.87 -5.94
C TYR A 69 -19.14 -2.56 -6.69
N TRP A 70 -18.91 -1.49 -5.92
CA TRP A 70 -18.48 -0.21 -6.47
C TRP A 70 -17.02 -0.33 -6.92
N ARG A 71 -16.78 -0.17 -8.21
CA ARG A 71 -15.42 -0.21 -8.77
C ARG A 71 -14.87 1.20 -8.81
N SER A 72 -13.65 1.37 -8.34
CA SER A 72 -12.94 2.63 -8.42
C SER A 72 -12.71 3.01 -9.89
N GLU A 73 -13.15 4.21 -10.28
CA GLU A 73 -12.96 4.77 -11.63
C GLU A 73 -11.49 4.85 -12.04
N LYS A 74 -10.57 4.90 -11.05
CA LYS A 74 -9.12 4.91 -11.26
C LYS A 74 -8.60 3.66 -11.98
N TYR A 75 -9.33 2.55 -11.91
CA TYR A 75 -8.89 1.24 -12.41
C TYR A 75 -9.89 0.58 -13.37
N THR A 76 -10.97 1.28 -13.72
CA THR A 76 -11.95 0.84 -14.72
C THR A 76 -11.91 1.75 -15.93
N LEU A 77 -11.86 1.17 -17.13
CA LEU A 77 -11.84 1.86 -18.42
C LEU A 77 -13.26 2.13 -18.95
#